data_AF-E4Z000-F1
#
_entry.id   AF-E4Z000-F1
#
_cell.length_a   1.000
_cell.length_b   1.000
_cell.length_c   1.000
_cell.angle_alpha   90.00
_cell.angle_beta   90.00
_cell.angle_gamma   90.00
#
_symmetry.space_group_name_H-M   'P 1'
#
loop_
_entity.id
_entity.type
_entity.pdbx_description
1 polymer ?
#
loop_
_entity_poly.entity_id
_entity_poly.type
_entity_poly.pdbx_seq_one_letter_code
_entity_poly.pdbx_strand_id
1 'polypeptide(L)'
;MKLADTFISSMCKNISVDIFTGTGDSGSLHVPTAAFHPLLFPNARQGALKCFPTPVQYNVNGTSILHISNKVMDKLFEYGNFKNTIEAMKKLLICSHSCPIAPDVIPLAPFQTIDPFTIMTAPDIMWCVGEDFYQEEFKYGKISVLLIQVPCFKDRKQAVLVKTKSSLTEAPSAQLVSFNVNL
;
A
#
# COMPACT_ATOMS: atom_id res chain seq x y z
N MET A 1 7.57 -17.90 -8.23
CA MET A 1 8.37 -16.69 -8.53
C MET A 1 8.80 -16.55 -10.00
N LYS A 2 9.20 -17.60 -10.75
CA LYS A 2 9.67 -17.45 -12.16
C LYS A 2 8.72 -16.67 -13.09
N LEU A 3 7.41 -16.96 -13.04
CA LEU A 3 6.40 -16.26 -13.86
C LEU A 3 6.31 -14.78 -13.49
N ALA A 4 6.27 -14.47 -12.19
CA ALA A 4 6.24 -13.10 -11.69
C ALA A 4 7.50 -12.33 -12.09
N ASP A 5 8.69 -12.93 -11.93
CA ASP A 5 9.96 -12.32 -12.35
C ASP A 5 9.99 -11.99 -13.86
N THR A 6 9.49 -12.90 -14.70
CA THR A 6 9.40 -12.67 -16.15
C THR A 6 8.46 -11.51 -16.49
N PHE A 7 7.28 -11.50 -15.86
CA PHE A 7 6.28 -10.43 -16.06
C PHE A 7 6.82 -9.07 -15.60
N ILE A 8 7.33 -8.99 -14.37
CA ILE A 8 7.88 -7.76 -13.80
C ILE A 8 9.08 -7.27 -14.63
N SER A 9 9.98 -8.18 -15.03
CA SER A 9 11.12 -7.83 -15.88
C SER A 9 10.68 -7.21 -17.21
N SER A 10 9.57 -7.67 -17.80
CA SER A 10 9.03 -7.07 -19.03
C SER A 10 8.58 -5.61 -18.84
N MET A 11 8.01 -5.27 -17.67
CA MET A 11 7.60 -3.91 -17.32
C MET A 11 8.80 -3.03 -16.98
N CYS A 12 9.76 -3.57 -16.21
CA CYS A 12 10.98 -2.86 -15.80
C CYS A 12 11.85 -2.36 -16.96
N LYS A 13 11.62 -2.83 -18.19
CA LYS A 13 12.28 -2.31 -19.41
C LYS A 13 11.81 -0.91 -19.78
N ASN A 14 10.59 -0.53 -19.44
CA ASN A 14 9.95 0.71 -19.88
C ASN A 14 9.58 1.63 -18.72
N ILE A 15 9.32 1.08 -17.53
CA ILE A 15 8.88 1.84 -16.36
C ILE A 15 9.60 1.37 -15.09
N SER A 16 9.71 2.27 -14.11
CA SER A 16 10.08 1.87 -12.75
C SER A 16 8.94 1.07 -12.11
N VAL A 17 9.28 -0.02 -11.45
CA VAL A 17 8.31 -0.90 -10.79
C VAL A 17 8.67 -1.04 -9.33
N ASP A 18 7.72 -0.71 -8.47
CA ASP A 18 7.82 -0.92 -7.04
C ASP A 18 6.89 -2.07 -6.65
N ILE A 19 7.41 -3.04 -5.90
CA ILE A 19 6.62 -4.16 -5.37
C ILE A 19 6.55 -4.09 -3.85
N PHE A 20 5.37 -4.38 -3.31
CA PHE A 20 5.08 -4.37 -1.88
C PHE A 20 4.73 -5.78 -1.45
N THR A 21 5.12 -6.16 -0.24
CA THR A 21 4.76 -7.46 0.33
C THR A 21 3.37 -7.43 0.97
N GLY A 22 2.58 -8.46 0.73
CA GLY A 22 1.23 -8.63 1.27
C GLY A 22 1.07 -9.95 2.03
N THR A 23 -0.17 -10.21 2.46
CA THR A 23 -0.53 -11.49 3.10
C THR A 23 -0.34 -12.65 2.12
N GLY A 24 0.32 -13.71 2.58
CA GLY A 24 0.57 -14.92 1.77
C GLY A 24 1.91 -14.92 1.04
N ASP A 25 2.65 -13.82 1.07
CA ASP A 25 4.00 -13.74 0.52
C ASP A 25 5.03 -14.40 1.44
N SER A 26 6.13 -14.90 0.87
CA SER A 26 7.22 -15.52 1.64
C SER A 26 7.83 -14.55 2.65
N GLY A 27 7.92 -14.95 3.92
CA GLY A 27 8.48 -14.13 5.00
C GLY A 27 7.48 -13.14 5.62
N SER A 28 6.20 -13.20 5.23
CA SER A 28 5.14 -12.33 5.77
C SER A 28 4.56 -12.80 7.11
N LEU A 29 5.39 -13.16 8.09
CA LEU A 29 4.85 -13.48 9.43
C LEU A 29 4.62 -12.21 10.25
N HIS A 30 5.65 -11.39 10.40
CA HIS A 30 5.63 -10.20 11.26
C HIS A 30 5.25 -8.92 10.52
N VAL A 31 4.93 -7.86 11.27
CA VAL A 31 4.97 -6.47 10.80
C VAL A 31 6.21 -5.74 11.36
N PRO A 32 6.76 -4.74 10.65
CA PRO A 32 6.60 -4.53 9.22
C PRO A 32 6.96 -5.80 8.46
N THR A 33 6.16 -6.16 7.46
CA THR A 33 6.47 -7.30 6.60
C THR A 33 7.66 -6.92 5.75
N ALA A 34 8.73 -7.73 5.82
CA ALA A 34 9.98 -7.46 5.12
C ALA A 34 9.75 -7.33 3.61
N ALA A 35 10.54 -6.49 2.94
CA ALA A 35 10.57 -6.43 1.49
C ALA A 35 11.06 -7.77 0.91
N PHE A 36 10.64 -8.10 -0.31
CA PHE A 36 11.18 -9.25 -1.00
C PHE A 36 12.70 -9.12 -1.22
N HIS A 37 13.42 -10.23 -1.01
CA HIS A 37 14.84 -10.27 -1.33
C HIS A 37 15.05 -10.24 -2.85
N PRO A 38 15.92 -9.36 -3.40
CA PRO A 38 16.12 -9.23 -4.86
C PRO A 38 16.51 -10.51 -5.60
N LEU A 39 17.10 -11.49 -4.90
CA LEU A 39 17.43 -12.81 -5.48
C LEU A 39 16.20 -13.62 -5.91
N LEU A 40 14.99 -13.28 -5.42
CA LEU A 40 13.75 -13.89 -5.88
C LEU A 40 13.39 -13.46 -7.32
N PHE A 41 13.99 -12.37 -7.81
CA PHE A 41 13.71 -11.74 -9.10
C PHE A 41 14.99 -11.58 -9.95
N PRO A 42 15.63 -12.67 -10.39
CA PRO A 42 16.92 -12.61 -11.09
C PRO A 42 16.91 -11.80 -12.39
N ASN A 43 15.77 -11.73 -13.09
CA ASN A 43 15.63 -10.94 -14.32
C ASN A 43 15.17 -9.51 -14.02
N ALA A 44 14.15 -9.34 -13.19
CA ALA A 44 13.59 -8.02 -12.93
C ALA A 44 14.52 -7.11 -12.12
N ARG A 45 15.36 -7.68 -11.25
CA ARG A 45 16.38 -6.91 -10.49
C ARG A 45 17.43 -6.22 -11.38
N GLN A 46 17.55 -6.61 -12.65
CA GLN A 46 18.45 -5.97 -13.61
C GLN A 46 17.87 -4.67 -14.16
N GLY A 47 16.56 -4.45 -14.02
CA GLY A 47 15.88 -3.21 -14.39
C GLY A 47 15.57 -2.33 -13.17
N ALA A 48 14.65 -1.38 -13.35
CA ALA A 48 14.25 -0.43 -12.31
C ALA A 48 13.22 -1.03 -11.32
N LEU A 49 13.57 -2.16 -10.68
CA LEU A 49 12.75 -2.81 -9.65
C LEU A 49 13.18 -2.35 -8.24
N LYS A 50 12.21 -1.95 -7.41
CA LYS A 50 12.40 -1.79 -5.96
C LYS A 50 11.39 -2.62 -5.19
N CYS A 51 11.84 -3.17 -4.06
CA CYS A 51 11.01 -3.96 -3.17
C CYS A 51 10.82 -3.19 -1.86
N PHE A 52 9.58 -3.02 -1.43
CA PHE A 52 9.22 -2.27 -0.24
C PHE A 52 8.60 -3.18 0.83
N PRO A 53 8.86 -2.87 2.13
CA PRO A 53 8.14 -3.50 3.22
C PRO A 53 6.71 -2.94 3.32
N THR A 54 5.89 -3.53 4.19
CA THR A 54 4.55 -2.98 4.50
C THR A 54 4.22 -3.05 6.00
N PRO A 55 3.48 -2.07 6.56
CA PRO A 55 3.10 -0.78 5.98
C PRO A 55 4.32 0.10 5.67
N VAL A 56 4.18 1.05 4.76
CA VAL A 56 5.28 1.96 4.39
C VAL A 56 4.77 3.30 3.87
N GLN A 57 5.47 4.38 4.25
CA GLN A 57 5.28 5.71 3.66
C GLN A 57 6.45 6.02 2.73
N TYR A 58 6.15 6.42 1.49
CA TYR A 58 7.12 6.69 0.43
C TYR A 58 6.74 7.94 -0.37
N ASN A 59 7.63 8.40 -1.24
CA ASN A 59 7.41 9.61 -2.04
C ASN A 59 7.51 9.31 -3.54
N VAL A 60 6.56 9.82 -4.30
CA VAL A 60 6.57 9.78 -5.77
C VAL A 60 6.31 11.19 -6.29
N ASN A 61 7.29 11.77 -6.98
CA ASN A 61 7.20 13.11 -7.56
C ASN A 61 6.72 14.19 -6.54
N GLY A 62 7.23 14.14 -5.31
CA GLY A 62 6.83 15.08 -4.25
C GLY A 62 5.52 14.72 -3.54
N THR A 63 4.76 13.73 -4.01
CA THR A 63 3.54 13.24 -3.35
C THR A 63 3.89 12.19 -2.30
N SER A 64 3.55 12.43 -1.04
CA SER A 64 3.72 11.47 0.05
C SER A 64 2.58 10.44 0.05
N ILE A 65 2.92 9.16 0.00
CA ILE A 65 1.96 8.06 -0.13
C ILE A 65 2.18 7.07 1.01
N LEU A 66 1.13 6.72 1.73
CA LEU A 66 1.11 5.68 2.75
C LEU A 66 0.38 4.44 2.23
N HIS A 67 1.08 3.32 2.17
CA HIS A 67 0.48 2.02 1.86
C HIS A 67 0.26 1.21 3.14
N ILE A 68 -0.97 0.75 3.36
CA ILE A 68 -1.31 -0.23 4.40
C ILE A 68 -1.54 -1.59 3.76
N SER A 69 -0.88 -2.62 4.28
CA SER A 69 -1.07 -3.98 3.79
C SER A 69 -2.44 -4.54 4.17
N ASN A 70 -2.93 -5.44 3.33
CA ASN A 70 -4.13 -6.22 3.62
C ASN A 70 -4.02 -6.95 4.95
N LYS A 71 -2.84 -7.47 5.35
CA LYS A 71 -2.63 -8.07 6.67
C LYS A 71 -3.14 -7.20 7.83
N VAL A 72 -2.81 -5.91 7.81
CA VAL A 72 -3.24 -4.99 8.87
C VAL A 72 -4.74 -4.73 8.76
N MET A 73 -5.24 -4.49 7.55
CA MET A 73 -6.66 -4.26 7.32
C MET A 73 -7.53 -5.45 7.74
N ASP A 74 -7.18 -6.66 7.31
CA ASP A 74 -7.91 -7.90 7.61
C ASP A 74 -8.06 -8.08 9.13
N LYS A 75 -6.98 -7.84 9.89
CA LYS A 75 -7.00 -7.94 11.35
C LYS A 75 -7.74 -6.79 12.03
N LEU A 76 -7.75 -5.59 11.46
CA LEU A 76 -8.62 -4.51 11.93
C LEU A 76 -10.10 -4.88 11.77
N PHE A 77 -10.49 -5.53 10.68
CA PHE A 77 -11.87 -5.99 10.49
C PHE A 77 -12.22 -7.19 11.37
N GLU A 78 -11.27 -8.09 11.61
CA GLU A 78 -11.49 -9.27 12.47
C GLU A 78 -11.71 -8.87 13.95
N TYR A 79 -11.00 -7.86 14.44
CA TYR A 79 -11.01 -7.46 15.86
C TYR A 79 -11.67 -6.11 16.14
N GLY A 80 -12.06 -5.37 15.10
CA GLY A 80 -12.64 -4.04 15.21
C GLY A 80 -14.05 -3.98 14.62
N ASN A 81 -14.72 -2.85 14.86
CA ASN A 81 -16.05 -2.58 14.31
C ASN A 81 -15.96 -1.47 13.26
N PHE A 82 -15.54 -1.84 12.05
CA PHE A 82 -15.42 -0.95 10.90
C PHE A 82 -16.45 -1.33 9.85
N LYS A 83 -17.18 -0.35 9.30
CA LYS A 83 -18.19 -0.60 8.25
C LYS A 83 -17.54 -0.89 6.91
N ASN A 84 -16.42 -0.22 6.62
CA ASN A 84 -15.67 -0.37 5.38
C ASN A 84 -14.22 0.09 5.54
N THR A 85 -13.42 -0.17 4.51
CA THR A 85 -11.96 0.03 4.50
C THR A 85 -11.58 1.49 4.70
N ILE A 86 -12.38 2.40 4.14
CA ILE A 86 -12.14 3.84 4.21
C ILE A 86 -12.36 4.34 5.63
N GLU A 87 -13.36 3.83 6.34
CA GLU A 87 -13.55 4.12 7.76
C GLU A 87 -12.34 3.66 8.58
N ALA A 88 -11.84 2.44 8.35
CA ALA A 88 -10.62 1.95 9.01
C ALA A 88 -9.41 2.85 8.70
N MET A 89 -9.17 3.22 7.44
CA MET A 89 -8.08 4.13 7.06
C MET A 89 -8.20 5.51 7.72
N LYS A 90 -9.40 6.10 7.79
CA LYS A 90 -9.65 7.35 8.52
C LYS A 90 -9.26 7.21 9.99
N LYS A 91 -9.62 6.10 10.63
CA LYS A 91 -9.29 5.84 12.04
C LYS A 91 -7.80 5.69 12.26
N LEU A 92 -7.08 5.03 11.35
CA LEU A 92 -5.61 4.94 11.37
C LEU A 92 -4.94 6.31 11.27
N LEU A 93 -5.45 7.20 10.42
CA LEU A 93 -4.95 8.58 10.33
C LEU A 93 -5.25 9.38 11.60
N ILE A 94 -6.46 9.25 12.16
CA ILE A 94 -6.86 9.94 13.39
C ILE A 94 -5.98 9.50 14.57
N CYS A 95 -5.68 8.20 14.71
CA CYS A 95 -4.76 7.73 15.74
C CYS A 95 -3.28 7.97 15.40
N SER A 96 -2.98 8.51 14.21
CA SER A 96 -1.62 8.76 13.71
C SER A 96 -0.73 7.51 13.80
N HIS A 97 -1.31 6.33 13.53
CA HIS A 97 -0.62 5.06 13.67
C HIS A 97 -1.08 4.07 12.60
N SER A 98 -0.14 3.53 11.82
CA SER A 98 -0.43 2.65 10.67
C SER A 98 -0.76 1.21 11.05
N CYS A 99 -0.38 0.75 12.24
CA CYS A 99 -0.68 -0.60 12.73
C CYS A 99 -0.87 -0.65 14.26
N PRO A 100 -1.91 0.01 14.82
CA PRO A 100 -2.09 0.16 16.28
C PRO A 100 -2.42 -1.13 17.02
N ILE A 101 -2.68 -2.21 16.28
CA ILE A 101 -3.02 -3.54 16.80
C ILE A 101 -1.78 -4.45 16.95
N ALA A 102 -0.59 -3.95 16.62
CA ALA A 102 0.67 -4.62 16.92
C ALA A 102 1.23 -4.13 18.26
N PRO A 103 1.85 -5.00 19.09
CA PRO A 103 2.14 -6.42 18.84
C PRO A 103 0.99 -7.39 19.17
N ASP A 104 -0.07 -6.93 19.82
CA ASP A 104 -1.05 -7.79 20.49
C ASP A 104 -1.83 -8.73 19.56
N VAL A 105 -2.22 -8.23 18.38
CA VAL A 105 -2.98 -8.99 17.38
C VAL A 105 -2.08 -9.47 16.24
N ILE A 106 -1.12 -8.64 15.83
CA ILE A 106 -0.18 -8.95 14.76
C ILE A 106 1.23 -9.02 15.34
N PRO A 107 1.93 -10.17 15.18
CA PRO A 107 3.32 -10.29 15.60
C PRO A 107 4.20 -9.20 14.99
N LEU A 108 5.01 -8.56 15.84
CA LEU A 108 5.88 -7.44 15.50
C LEU A 108 7.33 -7.85 15.73
N ALA A 109 8.23 -7.50 14.80
CA ALA A 109 9.66 -7.56 15.08
C ALA A 109 10.02 -6.53 16.18
N PRO A 110 10.87 -6.85 17.17
CA PRO A 110 11.13 -5.94 18.27
C PRO A 110 11.87 -4.68 17.81
N PHE A 111 11.31 -3.50 18.10
CA PHE A 111 11.92 -2.19 17.90
C PHE A 111 12.25 -1.57 19.26
N GLN A 112 13.47 -1.05 19.43
CA GLN A 112 13.95 -0.56 20.73
C GLN A 112 13.81 0.95 20.94
N THR A 113 13.84 1.73 19.86
CA THR A 113 14.01 3.20 19.93
C THR A 113 12.84 3.97 19.35
N ILE A 114 12.33 3.55 18.20
CA ILE A 114 11.28 4.26 17.46
C ILE A 114 10.25 3.23 17.01
N ASP A 115 8.98 3.52 17.24
CA ASP A 115 7.89 2.75 16.67
C ASP A 115 7.80 3.04 15.16
N PRO A 116 8.02 2.04 14.28
CA PRO A 116 8.02 2.24 12.83
C PRO A 116 6.63 2.57 12.27
N PHE A 117 5.56 2.39 13.04
CA PHE A 117 4.19 2.57 12.57
C PHE A 117 3.61 3.95 12.86
N THR A 118 4.31 4.78 13.64
CA THR A 118 3.88 6.15 13.93
C THR A 118 3.87 6.98 12.64
N ILE A 119 2.72 7.58 12.33
CA ILE A 119 2.55 8.46 11.16
C ILE A 119 3.01 9.86 11.57
N MET A 120 4.30 10.15 11.41
CA MET A 120 4.88 11.43 11.83
C MET A 120 4.40 12.62 10.96
N THR A 121 4.12 12.36 9.69
CA THR A 121 3.61 13.37 8.74
C THR A 121 2.43 12.80 7.99
N ALA A 122 1.34 13.56 7.93
CA ALA A 122 0.14 13.15 7.21
C ALA A 122 0.48 12.93 5.72
N PRO A 123 0.12 11.77 5.13
CA PRO A 123 0.37 11.54 3.72
C PRO A 123 -0.60 12.36 2.86
N ASP A 124 -0.27 12.52 1.59
CA ASP A 124 -1.19 13.09 0.59
C ASP A 124 -2.18 12.04 0.11
N ILE A 125 -1.73 10.79 0.02
CA ILE A 125 -2.53 9.64 -0.41
C ILE A 125 -2.32 8.50 0.59
N MET A 126 -3.39 7.85 0.98
CA MET A 126 -3.34 6.60 1.73
C MET A 126 -4.09 5.52 0.95
N TRP A 127 -3.48 4.35 0.77
CA TRP A 127 -4.11 3.29 0.00
C TRP A 127 -3.87 1.88 0.57
N CYS A 128 -4.83 1.00 0.28
CA CYS A 128 -4.72 -0.43 0.55
C CYS A 128 -5.48 -1.22 -0.53
N VAL A 129 -5.31 -2.53 -0.53
CA VAL A 129 -6.05 -3.44 -1.42
C VAL A 129 -7.33 -3.90 -0.71
N GLY A 130 -8.45 -3.93 -1.44
CA GLY A 130 -9.74 -4.43 -0.96
C GLY A 130 -10.57 -5.06 -2.09
N GLU A 131 -11.87 -5.22 -1.86
CA GLU A 131 -12.77 -5.91 -2.78
C GLU A 131 -13.07 -5.08 -4.04
N ASP A 132 -13.54 -3.85 -3.85
CA ASP A 132 -13.94 -2.93 -4.92
C ASP A 132 -13.14 -1.64 -4.93
N PHE A 133 -13.14 -0.94 -6.07
CA PHE A 133 -12.59 0.40 -6.14
C PHE A 133 -13.45 1.38 -5.38
N TYR A 134 -12.84 2.13 -4.48
CA TYR A 134 -13.47 3.26 -3.83
C TYR A 134 -12.41 4.32 -3.52
N GLN A 135 -12.78 5.59 -3.64
CA GLN A 135 -11.92 6.69 -3.21
C GLN A 135 -12.73 7.76 -2.48
N GLU A 136 -12.10 8.42 -1.51
CA GLU A 136 -12.69 9.55 -0.81
C GLU A 136 -11.61 10.53 -0.35
N GLU A 137 -11.91 11.81 -0.47
CA GLU A 137 -11.11 12.88 0.13
C GLU A 137 -11.47 13.04 1.61
N PHE A 138 -10.51 12.83 2.49
CA PHE A 138 -10.69 12.97 3.94
C PHE A 138 -9.98 14.22 4.47
N LYS A 139 -10.77 15.14 5.03
CA LYS A 139 -10.26 16.33 5.71
C LYS A 139 -9.68 15.96 7.08
N TYR A 140 -8.36 15.95 7.18
CA TYR A 140 -7.59 15.73 8.40
C TYR A 140 -7.03 17.07 8.92
N GLY A 141 -7.83 17.75 9.75
CA GLY A 141 -7.50 19.09 10.22
C GLY A 141 -7.45 20.11 9.08
N LYS A 142 -6.27 20.69 8.83
CA LYS A 142 -6.04 21.64 7.72
C LYS A 142 -5.57 20.97 6.43
N ILE A 143 -5.30 19.67 6.47
CA ILE A 143 -4.77 18.89 5.35
C ILE A 143 -5.90 18.02 4.81
N SER A 144 -5.82 17.71 3.52
CA SER A 144 -6.72 16.77 2.87
C SER A 144 -5.93 15.56 2.38
N VAL A 145 -6.43 14.37 2.68
CA VAL A 145 -5.80 13.09 2.32
C VAL A 145 -6.72 12.33 1.38
N LEU A 146 -6.19 11.91 0.22
CA LEU A 146 -6.93 11.04 -0.69
C LEU A 146 -6.83 9.59 -0.22
N LEU A 147 -7.95 9.00 0.18
CA LEU A 147 -8.04 7.61 0.61
C LEU A 147 -8.46 6.76 -0.58
N ILE A 148 -7.75 5.67 -0.86
CA ILE A 148 -8.00 4.81 -2.01
C ILE A 148 -8.05 3.35 -1.58
N GLN A 149 -9.17 2.68 -1.85
CA GLN A 149 -9.26 1.23 -1.88
C GLN A 149 -9.03 0.76 -3.32
N VAL A 150 -7.95 0.01 -3.51
CA VAL A 150 -7.59 -0.58 -4.81
C VAL A 150 -8.21 -1.99 -4.90
N PRO A 151 -8.98 -2.32 -5.95
CA PRO A 151 -9.57 -3.65 -6.08
C PRO A 151 -8.51 -4.72 -6.33
N CYS A 152 -8.76 -5.94 -5.85
CA CYS A 152 -7.93 -7.10 -6.18
C CYS A 152 -7.98 -7.39 -7.69
N PHE A 153 -6.82 -7.28 -8.37
CA PHE A 153 -6.74 -7.49 -9.82
C PHE A 153 -7.20 -8.90 -10.25
N LYS A 154 -6.88 -9.93 -9.45
CA LYS A 154 -7.28 -11.33 -9.72
C LYS A 154 -8.80 -11.46 -9.89
N ASP A 155 -9.55 -10.75 -9.06
CA ASP A 155 -11.00 -10.87 -9.00
C ASP A 155 -11.68 -9.89 -9.96
N ARG A 156 -11.21 -8.64 -10.01
CA ARG A 156 -11.86 -7.55 -10.74
C ARG A 156 -11.25 -7.20 -12.10
N LYS A 157 -10.01 -7.62 -12.40
CA LYS A 157 -9.26 -7.23 -13.61
C LYS A 157 -9.24 -5.71 -13.80
N GLN A 158 -8.94 -5.02 -12.69
CA GLN A 158 -8.98 -3.57 -12.57
C GLN A 158 -7.68 -3.06 -11.95
N ALA A 159 -7.22 -1.90 -12.40
CA ALA A 159 -6.11 -1.15 -11.82
C ALA A 159 -6.53 0.31 -11.57
N VAL A 160 -5.76 1.01 -10.74
CA VAL A 160 -6.02 2.41 -10.42
C VAL A 160 -4.88 3.27 -10.95
N LEU A 161 -5.20 4.24 -11.78
CA LEU A 161 -4.28 5.27 -12.24
C LEU A 161 -4.36 6.46 -11.27
N VAL A 162 -3.22 6.83 -10.70
CA VAL A 162 -3.13 7.95 -9.75
C VAL A 162 -2.39 9.11 -10.39
N LYS A 163 -3.03 10.28 -10.39
CA LYS A 163 -2.37 11.54 -10.72
C LYS A 163 -1.71 12.09 -9.45
N THR A 164 -0.38 12.16 -9.45
CA THR A 164 0.40 12.78 -8.38
C THR A 164 0.21 14.29 -8.37
N LYS A 165 0.54 14.94 -7.26
CA LYS A 165 0.55 16.40 -7.17
C LYS A 165 1.53 16.97 -8.20
N SER A 166 1.09 17.96 -8.99
CA SER A 166 1.98 18.74 -9.87
C SER A 166 2.55 19.97 -9.15
N SER A 167 1.85 20.45 -8.12
CA SER A 167 2.19 21.62 -7.31
C SER A 167 1.62 21.48 -5.90
N LEU A 168 1.94 22.41 -5.00
CA LEU A 168 1.38 22.43 -3.64
C LEU A 168 -0.14 22.66 -3.61
N THR A 169 -0.73 23.18 -4.70
CA THR A 169 -2.15 23.55 -4.76
C THR A 169 -3.01 22.52 -5.49
N GLU A 170 -2.43 21.68 -6.35
CA GLU A 170 -3.19 20.65 -7.06
C GLU A 170 -3.28 19.37 -6.23
N ALA A 171 -4.52 18.99 -5.89
CA ALA A 171 -4.78 17.76 -5.14
C ALA A 171 -4.53 16.51 -6.01
N PRO A 172 -4.05 15.40 -5.42
CA PRO A 172 -3.97 14.14 -6.12
C PRO A 172 -5.37 13.62 -6.47
N SER A 173 -5.47 12.78 -7.49
CA SER A 173 -6.73 12.13 -7.88
C SER A 173 -6.48 10.72 -8.38
N ALA A 174 -7.51 9.87 -8.35
CA ALA A 174 -7.43 8.49 -8.83
C ALA A 174 -8.54 8.19 -9.83
N GLN A 175 -8.24 7.34 -10.80
CA GLN A 175 -9.18 6.85 -11.80
C GLN A 175 -9.05 5.33 -11.96
N LEU A 176 -10.18 4.64 -12.00
CA LEU A 176 -10.26 3.21 -12.25
C LEU A 176 -10.05 2.90 -13.74
N VAL A 177 -9.24 1.88 -14.02
CA VAL A 177 -9.01 1.32 -15.35
C VAL A 177 -9.41 -0.15 -15.32
N SER A 178 -10.35 -0.54 -16.18
CA SER A 178 -10.81 -1.93 -16.29
C SER A 178 -10.20 -2.59 -17.53
N PHE A 179 -9.81 -3.86 -17.41
CA PHE A 179 -9.23 -4.63 -18.49
C PHE A 179 -10.20 -5.73 -18.93
N ASN A 180 -10.43 -5.83 -20.24
CA ASN A 180 -11.14 -6.96 -20.83
C ASN A 180 -10.13 -8.06 -21.15
N VAL A 181 -9.77 -8.85 -20.14
CA VAL A 181 -8.84 -9.98 -20.29
C VAL A 181 -9.65 -11.27 -20.30
N ASN A 182 -9.74 -11.91 -21.46
CA ASN A 182 -10.19 -13.31 -21.54
C ASN A 182 -8.98 -14.18 -21.20
N LEU A 183 -8.92 -14.68 -19.95
CA LEU A 183 -7.88 -15.61 -19.50
C LEU A 183 -8.19 -17.04 -19.93
#